data_AF-M2BK73-F1
#
_entry.id   AF-M2BK73-F1
#
_cell.length_a   1.000
_cell.length_b   1.000
_cell.length_c   1.000
_cell.angle_alpha   90.00
_cell.angle_beta   90.00
_cell.angle_gamma   90.00
#
_symmetry.space_group_name_H-M   'P 1'
#
loop_
_entity.id
_entity.type
_entity.pdbx_description
1 polymer ?
#
loop_
_entity_poly.entity_id
_entity_poly.type
_entity_poly.pdbx_seq_one_letter_code
_entity_poly.pdbx_strand_id
1 'polypeptide(L)'
;MNFSLEKGEEFVKAYNTDKTNQSRRQKVLMSIFEMIYVNLESFGVYFADEDLRSDFLLKFYYKLPRVLENYNSSLSSFYTYLTNHIRFYYLTFKCKTVRQEINDTVLADQEGARWAYLMGEYDLNENFNFYVAEPEPVYCGVKTKDVGLKNQKNTSKESRHMRELYFSMPCKHRRIFLLACKACFFLDDDLIDKIAAEIKMDSWFLCSILHDLKAACFNRYEKINYCVGNRNRYYVKAQLFKYLLLNTYNTRSQLKNICFSLKHNRHLWDKTKRLNRRQLKAPSSTDIGKYIHVYKGTIDKNIAKSLKIWYTQQHENISGIRKCKQKKGSAGASSVSCDRFA
;
A
#
# COMPACT_ATOMS: atom_id res chain seq x y z
N MET A 1 59.05 32.96 3.22
CA MET A 1 59.95 32.58 4.34
C MET A 1 60.45 31.17 4.06
N ASN A 2 61.69 31.02 3.61
CA ASN A 2 62.31 29.70 3.42
C ASN A 2 62.79 29.20 4.79
N PHE A 3 61.97 28.37 5.44
CA PHE A 3 62.37 27.70 6.67
C PHE A 3 63.30 26.52 6.29
N SER A 4 64.55 26.53 6.77
CA SER A 4 65.47 25.42 6.56
C SER A 4 64.94 24.17 7.28
N LEU A 5 64.73 23.11 6.50
CA LEU A 5 64.29 21.78 6.94
C LEU A 5 65.33 21.05 7.82
N GLU A 6 66.50 21.64 8.03
CA GLU A 6 67.59 21.10 8.83
C GLU A 6 67.25 20.95 10.32
N LYS A 7 66.21 21.64 10.83
CA LYS A 7 65.78 21.53 12.24
C LYS A 7 64.74 20.43 12.52
N GLY A 8 64.31 19.68 11.50
CA GLY A 8 63.27 18.66 11.64
C GLY A 8 63.57 17.60 12.72
N GLU A 9 64.84 17.21 12.82
CA GLU A 9 65.30 16.22 13.79
C GLU A 9 65.32 16.75 15.22
N GLU A 10 65.56 18.06 15.41
CA GLU A 10 65.50 18.71 16.71
C GLU A 10 64.08 18.70 17.27
N PHE A 11 63.08 18.91 16.42
CA PHE A 11 61.66 18.85 16.81
C PHE A 11 61.25 17.44 17.23
N VAL A 12 61.70 16.40 16.51
CA VAL A 12 61.41 15.02 16.89
C VAL A 12 62.11 14.64 18.19
N LYS A 13 63.37 15.05 18.38
CA LYS A 13 64.11 14.86 19.64
C LYS A 13 63.37 15.54 20.80
N ALA A 14 62.98 16.80 20.66
CA ALA A 14 62.21 17.54 21.67
C ALA A 14 60.87 16.86 21.99
N TYR A 15 60.15 16.38 20.97
CA TYR A 15 58.89 15.65 21.13
C TYR A 15 59.06 14.33 21.93
N ASN A 16 60.16 13.61 21.69
CA ASN A 16 60.46 12.34 22.33
C ASN A 16 61.08 12.48 23.73
N THR A 17 61.75 13.59 24.04
CA THR A 17 62.27 13.88 25.39
C THR A 17 61.19 14.34 26.37
N ASP A 18 60.17 15.08 25.89
CA ASP A 18 59.10 15.63 26.72
C ASP A 18 57.95 14.63 27.01
N LYS A 19 58.24 13.32 27.09
CA LYS A 19 57.21 12.26 27.28
C LYS A 19 56.29 12.50 28.48
N THR A 20 56.78 13.13 29.54
CA THR A 20 56.05 13.42 30.79
C THR A 20 55.30 14.76 30.78
N ASN A 21 55.55 15.66 29.81
CA ASN A 21 54.95 16.99 29.76
C ASN A 21 54.07 17.19 28.51
N GLN A 22 52.80 16.80 28.64
CA GLN A 22 51.78 16.83 27.58
C GLN A 22 51.65 18.20 26.89
N SER A 23 51.77 19.30 27.64
CA SER A 23 51.61 20.66 27.11
C SER A 23 52.74 21.04 26.15
N ARG A 24 53.98 20.64 26.45
CA ARG A 24 55.12 20.89 25.57
C ARG A 24 55.06 20.04 24.30
N ARG A 25 54.67 18.76 24.41
CA ARG A 25 54.44 17.88 23.25
C ARG A 25 53.38 18.44 22.29
N GLN A 26 52.29 18.99 22.81
CA GLN A 26 51.26 19.63 21.99
C GLN A 26 51.77 20.87 21.26
N LYS A 27 52.58 21.71 21.90
CA LYS A 27 53.18 22.89 21.25
C LYS A 27 54.07 22.49 20.06
N VAL A 28 54.90 21.46 20.25
CA VAL A 28 55.77 20.92 19.19
C VAL A 28 54.92 20.35 18.05
N LEU A 29 53.89 19.55 18.35
CA LEU A 29 52.96 19.03 17.34
C LEU A 29 52.29 20.15 16.55
N MET A 30 51.83 21.21 17.24
CA MET A 30 51.17 22.34 16.59
C MET A 30 52.13 23.09 15.67
N SER A 31 53.38 23.31 16.08
CA SER A 31 54.37 23.96 15.21
C SER A 31 54.69 23.15 13.95
N ILE A 32 54.76 21.82 14.06
CA ILE A 32 54.96 20.94 12.89
C ILE A 32 53.71 20.97 12.00
N PHE A 33 52.52 20.98 12.60
CA PHE A 33 51.27 21.05 11.85
C PHE A 33 51.09 22.38 11.12
N GLU A 34 51.39 23.52 11.75
CA GLU A 34 51.42 24.84 11.09
C GLU A 34 52.38 24.85 9.90
N MET A 35 53.56 24.25 10.06
CA MET A 35 54.53 24.15 8.98
C MET A 35 53.98 23.35 7.79
N ILE A 36 53.28 22.24 8.05
CA ILE A 36 52.60 21.45 7.03
C ILE A 36 51.44 22.21 6.41
N TYR A 37 50.65 22.92 7.23
CA TYR A 37 49.48 23.69 6.80
C TYR A 37 49.88 24.77 5.78
N VAL A 38 50.94 25.53 6.08
CA VAL A 38 51.45 26.62 5.23
C VAL A 38 52.13 26.09 3.97
N ASN A 39 52.87 24.98 4.08
CA ASN A 39 53.74 24.49 3.00
C ASN A 39 53.24 23.19 2.35
N LEU A 40 51.94 22.89 2.42
CA LEU A 40 51.39 21.60 1.97
C LEU A 40 51.79 21.25 0.51
N GLU A 41 51.81 22.24 -0.37
CA GLU A 41 52.17 22.08 -1.78
C GLU A 41 53.64 21.70 -1.98
N SER A 42 54.53 22.13 -1.08
CA SER A 42 55.95 21.74 -1.12
C SER A 42 56.15 20.24 -0.88
N PHE A 43 55.18 19.58 -0.24
CA PHE A 43 55.15 18.13 -0.08
C PHE A 43 54.56 17.40 -1.29
N GLY A 44 54.17 18.12 -2.35
CA GLY A 44 53.56 17.57 -3.56
C GLY A 44 52.10 17.16 -3.38
N VAL A 45 51.38 17.79 -2.44
CA VAL A 45 49.96 17.58 -2.19
C VAL A 45 49.18 18.81 -2.64
N TYR A 46 48.26 18.59 -3.59
CA TYR A 46 47.45 19.65 -4.19
C TYR A 46 45.96 19.33 -4.05
N PHE A 47 45.19 20.33 -3.62
CA PHE A 47 43.73 20.27 -3.54
C PHE A 47 43.15 21.42 -4.35
N ALA A 48 42.11 21.13 -5.13
CA ALA A 48 41.34 22.17 -5.83
C ALA A 48 40.21 22.73 -4.95
N ASP A 49 39.78 21.96 -3.96
CA ASP A 49 38.72 22.29 -3.01
C ASP A 49 39.33 22.50 -1.62
N GLU A 50 39.05 23.67 -1.04
CA GLU A 50 39.53 24.08 0.28
C GLU A 50 38.88 23.27 1.42
N ASP A 51 37.65 22.81 1.24
CA ASP A 51 36.98 21.98 2.24
C ASP A 51 37.70 20.63 2.34
N LEU A 52 37.96 19.98 1.20
CA LEU A 52 38.74 18.74 1.14
C LEU A 52 40.18 18.91 1.66
N ARG A 53 40.81 20.07 1.41
CA ARG A 53 42.14 20.40 1.96
C ARG A 53 42.09 20.41 3.49
N SER A 54 41.12 21.11 4.06
CA SER A 54 40.92 21.23 5.50
C SER A 54 40.65 19.87 6.14
N ASP A 55 39.81 19.07 5.50
CA ASP A 55 39.41 17.74 5.94
C ASP A 55 40.59 16.74 5.94
N PHE A 56 41.43 16.82 4.91
CA PHE A 56 42.68 16.07 4.83
C PHE A 56 43.64 16.44 5.97
N LEU A 57 43.89 17.73 6.16
CA LEU A 57 44.81 18.26 7.16
C LEU A 57 44.36 17.88 8.57
N LEU A 58 43.08 18.03 8.87
CA LEU A 58 42.51 17.66 10.17
C LEU A 58 42.70 16.17 10.46
N LYS A 59 42.42 15.29 9.49
CA LYS A 59 42.61 13.85 9.68
C LYS A 59 44.09 13.46 9.77
N PHE A 60 44.98 14.19 9.08
CA PHE A 60 46.42 13.98 9.19
C PHE A 60 46.98 14.43 10.55
N TYR A 61 46.46 15.52 11.12
CA TYR A 61 46.83 16.01 12.46
C TYR A 61 46.72 14.90 13.52
N TYR A 62 45.62 14.14 13.52
CA TYR A 62 45.43 13.01 14.44
C TYR A 62 46.44 11.86 14.24
N LYS A 63 47.06 11.75 13.06
CA LYS A 63 48.08 10.73 12.76
C LYS A 63 49.49 11.20 13.06
N LEU A 64 49.71 12.51 13.08
CA LEU A 64 51.02 13.12 13.25
C LEU A 64 51.79 12.60 14.48
N PRO A 65 51.17 12.40 15.67
CA PRO A 65 51.88 11.82 16.83
C PRO A 65 52.56 10.49 16.53
N ARG A 66 51.86 9.57 15.86
CA ARG A 66 52.40 8.25 15.50
C ARG A 66 53.49 8.33 14.43
N VAL A 67 53.43 9.33 13.55
CA VAL A 67 54.47 9.58 12.56
C VAL A 67 55.76 10.02 13.28
N LEU A 68 55.66 10.92 14.26
CA LEU A 68 56.81 11.39 15.02
C LEU A 68 57.42 10.31 15.91
N GLU A 69 56.60 9.47 16.56
CA GLU A 69 57.06 8.38 17.43
C GLU A 69 57.85 7.30 16.68
N ASN A 70 57.54 7.09 15.39
CA ASN A 70 58.17 6.05 14.57
C ASN A 70 59.34 6.54 13.69
N TYR A 71 59.71 7.83 13.79
CA TYR A 71 60.82 8.37 13.01
C TYR A 71 62.16 7.79 13.46
N ASN A 72 62.97 7.37 12.50
CA ASN A 72 64.34 6.93 12.72
C ASN A 72 65.31 7.71 11.83
N SER A 73 66.19 8.50 12.44
CA SER A 73 67.19 9.31 11.75
C SER A 73 68.25 8.50 11.02
N SER A 74 68.44 7.22 11.34
CA SER A 74 69.41 6.37 10.64
C SER A 74 68.94 5.94 9.24
N LEU A 75 67.65 6.06 8.93
CA LEU A 75 67.06 5.54 7.68
C LEU A 75 66.83 6.63 6.63
N SER A 76 66.47 7.84 7.04
CA SER A 76 66.18 8.95 6.13
C SER A 76 66.12 10.27 6.87
N SER A 77 66.33 11.39 6.16
CA SER A 77 66.04 12.72 6.69
C SER A 77 64.57 12.85 7.10
N PHE A 78 64.29 13.67 8.12
CA PHE A 78 62.93 13.92 8.59
C PHE A 78 62.03 14.47 7.48
N TYR A 79 62.56 15.35 6.63
CA TYR A 79 61.80 15.90 5.51
C TYR A 79 61.36 14.81 4.53
N THR A 80 62.29 13.94 4.12
CA THR A 80 61.97 12.84 3.19
C THR A 80 60.94 11.89 3.81
N TYR A 81 61.12 11.54 5.09
CA TYR A 81 60.20 10.70 5.83
C TYR A 81 58.79 11.30 5.90
N LEU A 82 58.69 12.56 6.32
CA LEU A 82 57.43 13.29 6.44
C LEU A 82 56.74 13.47 5.09
N THR A 83 57.50 13.82 4.04
CA THR A 83 57.00 13.95 2.67
C THR A 83 56.35 12.66 2.19
N ASN A 84 57.02 11.52 2.39
CA ASN A 84 56.47 10.23 1.99
C ASN A 84 55.19 9.89 2.76
N HIS A 85 55.18 10.12 4.08
CA HIS A 85 53.98 9.88 4.90
C HIS A 85 52.79 10.74 4.47
N ILE A 86 53.03 12.03 4.18
CA ILE A 86 52.00 12.95 3.70
C ILE A 86 51.47 12.49 2.33
N ARG A 87 52.35 12.12 1.38
CA ARG A 87 51.97 11.67 0.04
C ARG A 87 51.18 10.36 0.05
N PHE A 88 51.63 9.35 0.79
CA PHE A 88 50.89 8.08 0.90
C PHE A 88 49.54 8.27 1.58
N TYR A 89 49.48 9.13 2.59
CA TYR A 89 48.23 9.46 3.23
C TYR A 89 47.27 10.18 2.28
N TYR A 90 47.78 11.10 1.45
CA TYR A 90 47.01 11.79 0.43
C TYR A 90 46.43 10.85 -0.63
N LEU A 91 47.21 9.90 -1.14
CA LEU A 91 46.73 8.86 -2.05
C LEU A 91 45.58 8.06 -1.42
N THR A 92 45.77 7.63 -0.16
CA THR A 92 44.76 6.88 0.57
C THR A 92 43.49 7.69 0.79
N PHE A 93 43.64 8.97 1.12
CA PHE A 93 42.52 9.89 1.32
C PHE A 93 41.71 10.05 0.03
N LYS A 94 42.36 10.36 -1.10
CA LYS A 94 41.68 10.49 -2.41
C LYS A 94 40.95 9.21 -2.81
N CYS A 95 41.57 8.03 -2.65
CA CYS A 95 40.90 6.77 -2.96
C CYS A 95 39.65 6.54 -2.11
N LYS A 96 39.64 6.99 -0.85
CA LYS A 96 38.45 6.88 0.01
C LYS A 96 37.36 7.87 -0.39
N THR A 97 37.72 9.12 -0.68
CA THR A 97 36.77 10.15 -1.09
C THR A 97 36.07 9.77 -2.39
N VAL A 98 36.81 9.33 -3.42
CA VAL A 98 36.23 8.88 -4.70
C VAL A 98 35.29 7.69 -4.49
N ARG A 99 35.65 6.74 -3.61
CA ARG A 99 34.76 5.60 -3.30
C ARG A 99 33.47 6.04 -2.59
N GLN A 100 33.55 7.04 -1.72
CA GLN A 100 32.37 7.59 -1.04
C GLN A 100 31.48 8.33 -2.04
N GLU A 101 32.03 9.18 -2.88
CA GLU A 101 31.30 9.87 -3.95
C GLU A 101 30.58 8.89 -4.89
N ILE A 102 31.26 7.83 -5.34
CA ILE A 102 30.64 6.78 -6.19
C ILE A 102 29.50 6.08 -5.44
N ASN A 103 29.67 5.79 -4.16
CA ASN A 103 28.64 5.10 -3.39
C ASN A 103 27.41 6.00 -3.14
N ASP A 104 27.64 7.27 -2.82
CA ASP A 104 26.61 8.27 -2.55
C ASP A 104 25.82 8.61 -3.83
N THR A 105 26.51 8.70 -4.98
CA THR A 105 25.88 8.86 -6.30
C THR A 105 25.04 7.64 -6.70
N VAL A 106 25.55 6.42 -6.52
CA VAL A 106 24.78 5.19 -6.78
C VAL A 106 23.54 5.10 -5.87
N LEU A 107 23.66 5.44 -4.59
CA LEU A 107 22.53 5.48 -3.66
C LEU A 107 21.51 6.56 -4.05
N ALA A 108 21.97 7.75 -4.42
CA ALA A 108 21.11 8.84 -4.88
C ALA A 108 20.37 8.49 -6.17
N ASP A 109 21.03 7.82 -7.12
CA ASP A 109 20.42 7.34 -8.37
C ASP A 109 19.38 6.24 -8.09
N GLN A 110 19.68 5.32 -7.18
CA GLN A 110 18.73 4.27 -6.78
C GLN A 110 17.51 4.85 -6.05
N GLU A 111 17.70 5.81 -5.15
CA GLU A 111 16.60 6.51 -4.51
C GLU A 111 15.81 7.36 -5.50
N GLY A 112 16.48 8.06 -6.41
CA GLY A 112 15.88 8.83 -7.49
C GLY A 112 14.99 7.97 -8.39
N ALA A 113 15.48 6.81 -8.82
CA ALA A 113 14.71 5.85 -9.59
C ALA A 113 13.52 5.28 -8.80
N ARG A 114 13.70 5.00 -7.49
CA ARG A 114 12.60 4.56 -6.61
C ARG A 114 11.51 5.62 -6.46
N TRP A 115 11.91 6.88 -6.26
CA TRP A 115 10.99 8.02 -6.18
C TRP A 115 10.30 8.28 -7.53
N ALA A 116 11.03 8.19 -8.65
CA ALA A 116 10.46 8.31 -9.99
C ALA A 116 9.45 7.19 -10.28
N TYR A 117 9.68 5.96 -9.83
CA TYR A 117 8.72 4.88 -9.94
C TYR A 117 7.48 5.10 -9.04
N LEU A 118 7.68 5.52 -7.79
CA LEU A 118 6.60 5.83 -6.86
C LEU A 118 5.75 7.04 -7.28
N MET A 119 6.39 8.04 -7.90
CA MET A 119 5.76 9.29 -8.33
C MET A 119 5.30 9.24 -9.79
N GLY A 120 5.86 8.38 -10.63
CA GLY A 120 5.44 8.16 -12.01
C GLY A 120 4.08 7.45 -12.13
N GLU A 121 3.58 6.85 -11.05
CA GLU A 121 2.15 6.46 -10.95
C GLU A 121 1.21 7.66 -10.71
N TYR A 122 1.73 8.86 -10.45
CA TYR A 122 0.99 10.09 -10.65
C TYR A 122 1.12 10.47 -12.12
N ASP A 123 0.21 9.95 -12.95
CA ASP A 123 -0.20 10.65 -14.14
C ASP A 123 -0.66 12.05 -13.71
N LEU A 124 0.24 13.03 -13.86
CA LEU A 124 -0.01 14.46 -13.72
C LEU A 124 -0.87 14.99 -14.88
N ASN A 125 -1.19 14.16 -15.87
CA ASN A 125 -2.33 14.37 -16.71
C ASN A 125 -3.58 14.07 -15.89
N GLU A 126 -4.24 15.14 -15.46
CA GLU A 126 -5.60 15.22 -14.92
C GLU A 126 -6.67 14.71 -15.91
N ASN A 127 -6.42 13.57 -16.56
CA ASN A 127 -7.36 12.79 -17.33
C ASN A 127 -7.56 11.42 -16.67
N PHE A 128 -7.76 11.40 -15.35
CA PHE A 128 -8.57 10.36 -14.70
C PHE A 128 -10.06 10.56 -15.01
N ASN A 129 -10.35 10.76 -16.30
CA ASN A 129 -11.66 10.71 -16.91
C ASN A 129 -12.04 9.24 -17.18
N PHE A 130 -11.80 8.35 -16.21
CA PHE A 130 -12.36 6.99 -16.23
C PHE A 130 -13.86 6.99 -15.88
N TYR A 131 -14.37 8.16 -15.45
CA TYR A 131 -15.78 8.51 -15.32
C TYR A 131 -16.10 9.74 -16.17
N VAL A 132 -15.72 9.78 -17.46
CA VAL A 132 -16.62 10.49 -18.38
C VAL A 132 -17.91 9.69 -18.29
N ALA A 133 -18.89 10.22 -17.56
CA ALA A 133 -20.24 9.72 -17.64
C ALA A 133 -20.54 9.58 -19.13
N GLU A 134 -20.87 8.38 -19.59
CA GLU A 134 -21.50 8.23 -20.90
C GLU A 134 -22.54 9.35 -20.98
N PRO A 135 -22.54 10.18 -22.05
CA PRO A 135 -23.55 11.22 -22.19
C PRO A 135 -24.90 10.57 -21.92
N GLU A 136 -25.70 11.17 -21.03
CA GLU A 136 -26.98 10.60 -20.59
C GLU A 136 -27.67 10.00 -21.81
N PRO A 137 -27.92 8.68 -21.83
CA PRO A 137 -28.52 8.07 -22.99
C PRO A 137 -29.81 8.84 -23.25
N VAL A 138 -29.99 9.32 -24.47
CA VAL A 138 -31.23 9.97 -24.89
C VAL A 138 -32.32 8.91 -24.74
N TYR A 139 -32.97 8.89 -23.58
CA TYR A 139 -34.12 8.05 -23.34
C TYR A 139 -35.19 8.58 -24.30
N CYS A 140 -35.43 7.86 -25.40
CA CYS A 140 -36.66 8.03 -26.16
C CYS A 140 -37.79 8.00 -25.13
N GLY A 141 -38.58 9.08 -25.02
CA GLY A 141 -39.58 9.26 -23.97
C GLY A 141 -40.49 8.04 -23.86
N VAL A 142 -40.15 7.13 -22.95
CA VAL A 142 -40.93 5.92 -22.71
C VAL A 142 -42.08 6.36 -21.83
N LYS A 143 -43.25 6.55 -22.45
CA LYS A 143 -44.52 6.64 -21.74
C LYS A 143 -44.58 5.50 -20.73
N THR A 144 -44.67 5.83 -19.44
CA THR A 144 -44.89 4.91 -18.33
C THR A 144 -46.22 4.18 -18.56
N LYS A 145 -46.18 3.10 -19.33
CA LYS A 145 -47.14 2.01 -19.23
C LYS A 145 -46.51 1.00 -18.30
N ASP A 146 -47.22 0.68 -17.22
CA ASP A 146 -46.91 -0.39 -16.28
C ASP A 146 -46.14 -1.53 -16.94
N VAL A 147 -44.87 -1.69 -16.55
CA VAL A 147 -44.10 -2.89 -16.86
C VAL A 147 -44.54 -3.98 -15.89
N GLY A 148 -45.83 -4.31 -15.91
CA GLY A 148 -46.26 -5.67 -15.66
C GLY A 148 -45.53 -6.55 -16.67
N LEU A 149 -45.07 -7.72 -16.23
CA LEU A 149 -44.51 -8.75 -17.11
C LEU A 149 -45.39 -8.85 -18.36
N LYS A 150 -44.95 -8.25 -19.47
CA LYS A 150 -45.52 -8.57 -20.76
C LYS A 150 -45.13 -10.01 -20.98
N ASN A 151 -46.13 -10.88 -20.91
CA ASN A 151 -46.10 -12.27 -21.31
C ASN A 151 -45.37 -12.38 -22.66
N GLN A 152 -44.06 -12.62 -22.63
CA GLN A 152 -43.36 -13.21 -23.77
C GLN A 152 -43.87 -14.64 -23.83
N LYS A 153 -44.87 -14.85 -24.68
CA LYS A 153 -45.62 -16.10 -24.85
C LYS A 153 -44.80 -17.24 -25.47
N ASN A 154 -43.49 -17.10 -25.62
CA ASN A 154 -42.60 -18.17 -26.07
C ASN A 154 -41.51 -18.39 -25.02
N THR A 155 -41.91 -18.86 -23.83
CA THR A 155 -40.93 -19.53 -22.94
C THR A 155 -40.45 -20.77 -23.69
N SER A 156 -39.15 -20.89 -23.93
CA SER A 156 -38.57 -22.10 -24.52
C SER A 156 -38.99 -23.33 -23.70
N LYS A 157 -39.02 -24.52 -24.31
CA LYS A 157 -39.33 -25.76 -23.59
C LYS A 157 -38.46 -25.93 -22.33
N GLU A 158 -37.21 -25.48 -22.42
CA GLU A 158 -36.22 -25.47 -21.32
C GLU A 158 -36.63 -24.56 -20.16
N SER A 159 -37.14 -23.35 -20.44
CA SER A 159 -37.63 -22.42 -19.42
C SER A 159 -38.78 -22.99 -18.59
N ARG A 160 -39.70 -23.74 -19.23
CA ARG A 160 -40.81 -24.39 -18.54
C ARG A 160 -40.32 -25.57 -17.72
N HIS A 161 -39.43 -26.37 -18.28
CA HIS A 161 -38.84 -27.52 -17.61
C HIS A 161 -38.12 -27.12 -16.31
N MET A 162 -37.32 -26.04 -16.32
CA MET A 162 -36.61 -25.56 -15.13
C MET A 162 -37.55 -25.07 -14.03
N ARG A 163 -38.64 -24.41 -14.41
CA ARG A 163 -39.66 -23.95 -13.48
C ARG A 163 -40.40 -25.13 -12.85
N GLU A 164 -40.79 -26.11 -13.66
CA GLU A 164 -41.44 -27.34 -13.22
C GLU A 164 -40.55 -28.14 -12.28
N LEU A 165 -39.27 -28.31 -12.64
CA LEU A 165 -38.26 -28.97 -11.81
C LEU A 165 -38.16 -28.29 -10.42
N TYR A 166 -38.04 -26.96 -10.37
CA TYR A 166 -38.02 -26.22 -9.10
C TYR A 166 -39.29 -26.42 -8.24
N PHE A 167 -40.48 -26.41 -8.85
CA PHE A 167 -41.73 -26.60 -8.11
C PHE A 167 -42.05 -28.07 -7.79
N SER A 168 -41.39 -29.03 -8.42
CA SER A 168 -41.48 -30.46 -8.08
C SER A 168 -40.66 -30.82 -6.83
N MET A 169 -39.58 -30.09 -6.56
CA MET A 169 -38.70 -30.35 -5.41
C MET A 169 -39.42 -30.18 -4.06
N PRO A 170 -39.10 -30.99 -3.04
CA PRO A 170 -39.53 -30.73 -1.67
C PRO A 170 -39.06 -29.35 -1.16
N CYS A 171 -39.79 -28.76 -0.21
CA CYS A 171 -39.45 -27.43 0.32
C CYS A 171 -38.02 -27.34 0.89
N LYS A 172 -37.51 -28.43 1.51
CA LYS A 172 -36.13 -28.50 2.00
C LYS A 172 -35.13 -28.41 0.85
N HIS A 173 -35.37 -29.15 -0.23
CA HIS A 173 -34.45 -29.22 -1.38
C HIS A 173 -34.42 -27.90 -2.15
N ARG A 174 -35.58 -27.24 -2.34
CA ARG A 174 -35.63 -25.89 -2.96
C ARG A 174 -34.75 -24.89 -2.22
N ARG A 175 -34.71 -24.97 -0.89
CA ARG A 175 -33.90 -24.07 -0.07
C ARG A 175 -32.42 -24.34 -0.26
N ILE A 176 -32.01 -25.61 -0.21
CA ILE A 176 -30.63 -26.04 -0.44
C ILE A 176 -30.18 -25.62 -1.85
N PHE A 177 -31.01 -25.88 -2.86
CA PHE A 177 -30.76 -25.45 -4.23
C PHE A 177 -30.59 -23.93 -4.36
N LEU A 178 -31.49 -23.13 -3.79
CA LEU A 178 -31.36 -21.66 -3.84
C LEU A 178 -30.14 -21.14 -3.10
N LEU A 179 -29.75 -21.78 -1.98
CA LEU A 179 -28.52 -21.46 -1.27
C LEU A 179 -27.29 -21.81 -2.10
N ALA A 180 -27.30 -22.94 -2.80
CA ALA A 180 -26.24 -23.31 -3.73
C ALA A 180 -26.12 -22.29 -4.89
N CYS A 181 -27.25 -21.89 -5.49
CA CYS A 181 -27.26 -20.84 -6.51
C CYS A 181 -26.73 -19.49 -5.98
N LYS A 182 -27.00 -19.14 -4.72
CA LYS A 182 -26.45 -17.93 -4.08
C LYS A 182 -24.95 -18.05 -3.81
N ALA A 183 -24.49 -19.24 -3.43
CA ALA A 183 -23.11 -19.50 -3.09
C ALA A 183 -22.26 -19.93 -4.30
N CYS A 184 -22.78 -19.85 -5.54
CA CYS A 184 -22.17 -20.50 -6.70
C CYS A 184 -20.66 -20.22 -6.88
N PHE A 185 -20.17 -19.02 -6.55
CA PHE A 185 -18.75 -18.65 -6.64
C PHE A 185 -17.83 -19.28 -5.58
N PHE A 186 -18.39 -19.93 -4.55
CA PHE A 186 -17.66 -20.45 -3.38
C PHE A 186 -17.87 -21.95 -3.16
N LEU A 187 -18.46 -22.65 -4.14
CA LEU A 187 -18.69 -24.09 -4.06
C LEU A 187 -17.59 -24.82 -4.85
N ASP A 188 -16.94 -25.76 -4.17
CA ASP A 188 -16.01 -26.72 -4.76
C ASP A 188 -16.77 -27.95 -5.29
N ASP A 189 -16.15 -28.70 -6.21
CA ASP A 189 -16.81 -29.82 -6.90
C ASP A 189 -17.31 -30.91 -5.92
N ASP A 190 -16.51 -31.27 -4.91
CA ASP A 190 -16.91 -32.21 -3.84
C ASP A 190 -18.18 -31.77 -3.08
N LEU A 191 -18.35 -30.45 -2.90
CA LEU A 191 -19.51 -29.89 -2.21
C LEU A 191 -20.72 -29.86 -3.13
N ILE A 192 -20.51 -29.63 -4.43
CA ILE A 192 -21.56 -29.72 -5.45
C ILE A 192 -22.11 -31.15 -5.50
N ASP A 193 -21.26 -32.18 -5.49
CA ASP A 193 -21.65 -33.59 -5.47
C ASP A 193 -22.50 -33.93 -4.24
N LYS A 194 -22.07 -33.48 -3.05
CA LYS A 194 -22.84 -33.67 -1.80
C LYS A 194 -24.19 -32.96 -1.85
N ILE A 195 -24.24 -31.74 -2.39
CA ILE A 195 -25.50 -30.99 -2.54
C ILE A 195 -26.42 -31.71 -3.52
N ALA A 196 -25.91 -32.18 -4.66
CA ALA A 196 -26.64 -32.91 -5.68
C ALA A 196 -27.26 -34.19 -5.12
N ALA A 197 -26.48 -34.97 -4.36
CA ALA A 197 -26.95 -36.16 -3.67
C ALA A 197 -28.10 -35.86 -2.68
N GLU A 198 -27.97 -34.81 -1.87
CA GLU A 198 -28.99 -34.41 -0.88
C GLU A 198 -30.29 -33.94 -1.54
N ILE A 199 -30.21 -33.16 -2.63
CA ILE A 199 -31.42 -32.68 -3.32
C ILE A 199 -32.01 -33.70 -4.30
N LYS A 200 -31.33 -34.84 -4.50
CA LYS A 200 -31.66 -35.90 -5.48
C LYS A 200 -31.69 -35.35 -6.91
N MET A 201 -30.65 -34.62 -7.29
CA MET A 201 -30.46 -34.10 -8.64
C MET A 201 -29.15 -34.64 -9.21
N ASP A 202 -29.10 -34.80 -10.53
CA ASP A 202 -27.86 -35.16 -11.20
C ASP A 202 -26.78 -34.10 -10.94
N SER A 203 -25.58 -34.53 -10.56
CA SER A 203 -24.50 -33.61 -10.17
C SER A 203 -23.99 -32.79 -11.35
N TRP A 204 -23.87 -33.42 -12.53
CA TRP A 204 -23.46 -32.72 -13.74
C TRP A 204 -24.47 -31.65 -14.12
N PHE A 205 -25.76 -31.95 -14.02
CA PHE A 205 -26.83 -30.99 -14.24
C PHE A 205 -26.78 -29.82 -13.24
N LEU A 206 -26.56 -30.09 -11.94
CA LEU A 206 -26.37 -29.03 -10.94
C LEU A 206 -25.15 -28.15 -11.27
N CYS A 207 -24.04 -28.76 -11.65
CA CYS A 207 -22.81 -28.07 -12.01
C CYS A 207 -23.02 -27.16 -13.22
N SER A 208 -23.71 -27.63 -14.26
CA SER A 208 -24.07 -26.82 -15.43
C SER A 208 -24.90 -25.59 -15.04
N ILE A 209 -25.90 -25.75 -14.17
CA ILE A 209 -26.73 -24.64 -13.69
C ILE A 209 -25.88 -23.60 -12.94
N LEU A 210 -24.99 -24.06 -12.06
CA LEU A 210 -24.12 -23.17 -11.30
C LEU A 210 -23.11 -22.47 -12.21
N HIS A 211 -22.61 -23.15 -13.25
CA HIS A 211 -21.70 -22.58 -14.23
C HIS A 211 -22.37 -21.47 -15.05
N ASP A 212 -23.60 -21.65 -15.51
CA ASP A 212 -24.33 -20.60 -16.23
C ASP A 212 -24.60 -19.38 -15.35
N LEU A 213 -24.95 -19.60 -14.07
CA LEU A 213 -25.12 -18.53 -13.10
C LEU A 213 -23.82 -17.79 -12.80
N LYS A 214 -22.68 -18.52 -12.73
CA LYS A 214 -21.34 -17.93 -12.61
C LYS A 214 -21.05 -17.06 -13.83
N ALA A 215 -21.25 -17.58 -15.05
CA ALA A 215 -21.01 -16.85 -16.30
C ALA A 215 -21.85 -15.57 -16.40
N ALA A 216 -23.15 -15.66 -16.08
CA ALA A 216 -24.05 -14.50 -16.08
C ALA A 216 -23.66 -13.42 -15.05
N CYS A 217 -22.93 -13.80 -13.99
CA CYS A 217 -22.46 -12.91 -12.93
C CYS A 217 -20.97 -12.55 -13.04
N PHE A 218 -20.25 -13.10 -14.03
CA PHE A 218 -18.78 -13.03 -14.11
C PHE A 218 -18.27 -11.59 -14.22
N ASN A 219 -18.84 -10.79 -15.13
CA ASN A 219 -18.46 -9.38 -15.29
C ASN A 219 -18.65 -8.56 -14.00
N ARG A 220 -19.67 -8.90 -13.19
CA ARG A 220 -19.90 -8.24 -11.89
C ARG A 220 -18.85 -8.69 -10.87
N TYR A 221 -18.55 -9.98 -10.85
CA TYR A 221 -17.51 -10.57 -10.01
C TYR A 221 -16.13 -9.98 -10.30
N GLU A 222 -15.73 -9.86 -11.58
CA GLU A 222 -14.47 -9.22 -11.96
C GLU A 222 -14.40 -7.76 -11.51
N LYS A 223 -15.48 -6.98 -11.69
CA LYS A 223 -15.55 -5.60 -11.19
C LYS A 223 -15.36 -5.53 -9.67
N ILE A 224 -15.94 -6.46 -8.93
CA ILE A 224 -15.77 -6.55 -7.46
C ILE A 224 -14.31 -6.88 -7.13
N ASN A 225 -13.71 -7.87 -7.79
CA ASN A 225 -12.32 -8.26 -7.56
C ASN A 225 -11.34 -7.15 -7.90
N TYR A 226 -11.55 -6.43 -9.00
CA TYR A 226 -10.79 -5.24 -9.34
C TYR A 226 -10.87 -4.17 -8.24
N CYS A 227 -12.06 -3.93 -7.69
CA CYS A 227 -12.25 -3.04 -6.54
C CYS A 227 -11.54 -3.54 -5.27
N VAL A 228 -11.50 -4.85 -5.01
CA VAL A 228 -10.74 -5.45 -3.92
C VAL A 228 -9.23 -5.25 -4.12
N GLY A 229 -8.73 -5.49 -5.33
CA GLY A 229 -7.33 -5.26 -5.69
C GLY A 229 -6.91 -3.81 -5.46
N ASN A 230 -7.71 -2.86 -5.92
CA ASN A 230 -7.47 -1.43 -5.69
C ASN A 230 -7.49 -1.07 -4.20
N ARG A 231 -8.45 -1.60 -3.43
CA ARG A 231 -8.48 -1.40 -1.97
C ARG A 231 -7.17 -1.88 -1.33
N ASN A 232 -6.71 -3.08 -1.68
CA ASN A 232 -5.48 -3.63 -1.14
C ASN A 232 -4.26 -2.79 -1.55
N ARG A 233 -4.20 -2.33 -2.81
CA ARG A 233 -3.17 -1.41 -3.31
C ARG A 233 -3.10 -0.13 -2.48
N TYR A 234 -4.24 0.54 -2.24
CA TYR A 234 -4.27 1.77 -1.44
C TYR A 234 -3.84 1.54 0.01
N TYR A 235 -4.18 0.39 0.59
CA TYR A 235 -3.73 0.02 1.94
C TYR A 235 -2.21 -0.14 2.01
N VAL A 236 -1.62 -0.89 1.08
CA VAL A 236 -0.17 -1.11 1.02
C VAL A 236 0.57 0.22 0.81
N LYS A 237 0.10 1.06 -0.12
CA LYS A 237 0.66 2.40 -0.34
C LYS A 237 0.57 3.28 0.92
N ALA A 238 -0.56 3.27 1.61
CA ALA A 238 -0.72 4.03 2.85
C ALA A 238 0.25 3.57 3.95
N GLN A 239 0.51 2.26 4.05
CA GLN A 239 1.47 1.71 5.02
C GLN A 239 2.91 2.05 4.63
N LEU A 240 3.24 2.02 3.34
CA LEU A 240 4.54 2.43 2.81
C LEU A 240 4.82 3.92 3.11
N PHE A 241 3.88 4.82 2.80
CA PHE A 241 4.06 6.24 3.11
C PHE A 241 4.15 6.50 4.62
N LYS A 242 3.45 5.70 5.44
CA LYS A 242 3.58 5.78 6.90
C LYS A 242 5.00 5.38 7.35
N TYR A 243 5.57 4.34 6.75
CA TYR A 243 6.93 3.91 7.01
C TYR A 243 7.95 4.98 6.61
N LEU A 244 7.84 5.55 5.41
CA LEU A 244 8.73 6.62 4.92
C LEU A 244 8.68 7.86 5.83
N LEU A 245 7.51 8.18 6.38
CA LEU A 245 7.37 9.31 7.28
C LEU A 245 8.09 9.12 8.62
N LEU A 246 8.20 7.87 9.10
CA LEU A 246 8.80 7.55 10.40
C LEU A 246 10.28 7.22 10.32
N ASN A 247 10.75 6.65 9.21
CA ASN A 247 12.04 5.97 9.15
C ASN A 247 13.03 6.56 8.13
N THR A 248 12.70 7.64 7.41
CA THR A 248 13.63 8.29 6.48
C THR A 248 13.80 9.77 6.80
N TYR A 249 15.03 10.28 6.62
CA TYR A 249 15.33 11.71 6.68
C TYR A 249 14.83 12.37 5.39
N ASN A 250 13.70 13.05 5.47
CA ASN A 250 13.05 13.66 4.31
C ASN A 250 13.18 15.19 4.38
N THR A 251 13.42 15.82 3.23
CA THR A 251 13.34 17.29 3.11
C THR A 251 11.91 17.79 3.37
N ARG A 252 11.75 19.08 3.66
CA ARG A 252 10.43 19.69 3.94
C ARG A 252 9.42 19.52 2.79
N SER A 253 9.89 19.57 1.54
CA SER A 253 9.05 19.35 0.34
C SER A 253 8.63 17.89 0.22
N GLN A 254 9.56 16.94 0.41
CA GLN A 254 9.28 15.50 0.41
C GLN A 254 8.30 15.11 1.53
N LEU A 255 8.47 15.65 2.75
CA LEU A 255 7.53 15.43 3.85
C LEU A 255 6.11 15.88 3.51
N LYS A 256 5.95 17.04 2.87
CA LYS A 256 4.64 17.55 2.44
C LYS A 256 3.97 16.60 1.46
N ASN A 257 4.72 16.08 0.49
CA ASN A 257 4.24 15.13 -0.50
C ASN A 257 3.85 13.79 0.15
N ILE A 258 4.70 13.22 1.01
CA ILE A 258 4.43 11.97 1.72
C ILE A 258 3.17 12.08 2.59
N CYS A 259 3.02 13.18 3.34
CA CYS A 259 1.83 13.45 4.16
C CYS A 259 0.55 13.50 3.31
N PHE A 260 0.60 14.21 2.17
CA PHE A 260 -0.52 14.29 1.24
C PHE A 260 -0.87 12.91 0.67
N SER A 261 0.12 12.17 0.16
CA SER A 261 -0.07 10.84 -0.42
C SER A 261 -0.61 9.85 0.61
N LEU A 262 -0.15 9.90 1.86
CA LEU A 262 -0.68 9.09 2.96
C LEU A 262 -2.16 9.39 3.22
N LYS A 263 -2.52 10.68 3.34
CA LYS A 263 -3.92 11.10 3.57
C LYS A 263 -4.82 10.69 2.41
N HIS A 264 -4.37 10.90 1.19
CA HIS A 264 -5.09 10.55 -0.02
C HIS A 264 -5.34 9.04 -0.14
N ASN A 265 -4.30 8.22 0.02
CA ASN A 265 -4.43 6.76 -0.07
C ASN A 265 -5.31 6.19 1.06
N ARG A 266 -5.25 6.75 2.28
CA ARG A 266 -6.19 6.37 3.36
C ARG A 266 -7.64 6.69 2.99
N HIS A 267 -7.89 7.86 2.43
CA HIS A 267 -9.23 8.23 1.96
C HIS A 267 -9.75 7.28 0.88
N LEU A 268 -8.92 6.98 -0.14
CA LEU A 268 -9.29 6.04 -1.21
C LEU A 268 -9.52 4.61 -0.68
N TRP A 269 -8.70 4.16 0.27
CA TRP A 269 -8.89 2.88 0.95
C TRP A 269 -10.23 2.84 1.70
N ASP A 270 -10.57 3.86 2.48
CA ASP A 270 -11.84 3.92 3.20
C ASP A 270 -13.03 3.99 2.25
N LYS A 271 -12.94 4.78 1.17
CA LYS A 271 -13.97 4.88 0.13
C LYS A 271 -14.22 3.51 -0.52
N THR A 272 -13.16 2.84 -0.99
CA THR A 272 -13.25 1.51 -1.63
C THR A 272 -13.73 0.43 -0.66
N LYS A 273 -13.31 0.48 0.61
CA LYS A 273 -13.79 -0.41 1.67
C LYS A 273 -15.30 -0.26 1.91
N ARG A 274 -15.83 0.96 1.93
CA ARG A 274 -17.27 1.22 2.05
C ARG A 274 -18.06 0.70 0.84
N LEU A 275 -17.54 0.90 -0.36
CA LEU A 275 -18.16 0.38 -1.59
C LEU A 275 -18.18 -1.15 -1.60
N ASN A 276 -17.06 -1.80 -1.27
CA ASN A 276 -16.96 -3.26 -1.24
C ASN A 276 -17.95 -3.90 -0.25
N ARG A 277 -18.17 -3.27 0.92
CA ARG A 277 -19.15 -3.75 1.92
C ARG A 277 -20.58 -3.77 1.38
N ARG A 278 -20.92 -2.89 0.43
CA ARG A 278 -22.27 -2.79 -0.16
C ARG A 278 -22.44 -3.67 -1.40
N GLN A 279 -21.36 -4.18 -1.97
CA GLN A 279 -21.41 -5.02 -3.17
C GLN A 279 -21.86 -6.44 -2.82
N LEU A 280 -22.89 -6.92 -3.53
CA LEU A 280 -23.33 -8.31 -3.49
C LEU A 280 -22.34 -9.18 -4.25
N LYS A 281 -21.64 -10.07 -3.54
CA LYS A 281 -20.65 -11.01 -4.09
C LYS A 281 -21.26 -12.32 -4.61
N ALA A 282 -22.57 -12.33 -4.77
CA ALA A 282 -23.38 -13.49 -5.07
C ALA A 282 -24.44 -13.12 -6.12
N PRO A 283 -24.96 -14.09 -6.89
CA PRO A 283 -26.09 -13.86 -7.77
C PRO A 283 -27.27 -13.22 -7.04
N SER A 284 -27.87 -12.19 -7.63
CA SER A 284 -29.05 -11.57 -7.03
C SER A 284 -30.25 -12.52 -7.14
N SER A 285 -31.26 -12.35 -6.28
CA SER A 285 -32.47 -13.17 -6.38
C SER A 285 -33.21 -12.94 -7.70
N THR A 286 -32.99 -11.78 -8.33
CA THR A 286 -33.45 -11.47 -9.68
C THR A 286 -32.70 -12.28 -10.73
N ASP A 287 -31.38 -12.41 -10.61
CA ASP A 287 -30.55 -13.17 -11.56
C ASP A 287 -30.92 -14.66 -11.51
N ILE A 288 -31.05 -15.23 -10.30
CA ILE A 288 -31.53 -16.61 -10.12
C ILE A 288 -32.94 -16.77 -10.70
N GLY A 289 -33.85 -15.84 -10.39
CA GLY A 289 -35.23 -15.89 -10.87
C GLY A 289 -35.41 -15.80 -12.38
N LYS A 290 -34.53 -15.06 -13.07
CA LYS A 290 -34.47 -15.06 -14.54
C LYS A 290 -34.10 -16.44 -15.08
N TYR A 291 -33.14 -17.11 -14.44
CA TYR A 291 -32.67 -18.42 -14.87
C TYR A 291 -33.70 -19.53 -14.62
N ILE A 292 -34.24 -19.63 -13.40
CA ILE A 292 -35.23 -20.67 -13.05
C ILE A 292 -36.69 -20.30 -13.40
N HIS A 293 -36.91 -19.12 -14.00
CA HIS A 293 -38.23 -18.61 -14.37
C HIS A 293 -39.21 -18.51 -13.18
N VAL A 294 -38.70 -18.01 -12.05
CA VAL A 294 -39.46 -17.80 -10.81
C VAL A 294 -39.35 -16.35 -10.37
N TYR A 295 -40.46 -15.78 -9.90
CA TYR A 295 -40.46 -14.42 -9.36
C TYR A 295 -39.50 -14.27 -8.17
N LYS A 296 -38.77 -13.15 -8.16
CA LYS A 296 -37.85 -12.76 -7.08
C LYS A 296 -38.45 -12.93 -5.68
N GLY A 297 -39.70 -12.51 -5.47
CA GLY A 297 -40.37 -12.60 -4.16
C GLY A 297 -40.53 -14.02 -3.64
N THR A 298 -40.71 -15.00 -4.53
CA THR A 298 -40.78 -16.43 -4.15
C THR A 298 -39.42 -16.94 -3.71
N ILE A 299 -38.34 -16.51 -4.37
CA ILE A 299 -36.96 -16.86 -4.00
C ILE A 299 -36.62 -16.24 -2.64
N ASP A 300 -36.85 -14.95 -2.47
CA ASP A 300 -36.57 -14.23 -1.22
C ASP A 300 -37.35 -14.82 -0.04
N LYS A 301 -38.62 -15.19 -0.24
CA LYS A 301 -39.45 -15.85 0.80
C LYS A 301 -38.87 -17.21 1.22
N ASN A 302 -38.35 -18.00 0.27
CA ASN A 302 -37.77 -19.31 0.58
C ASN A 302 -36.42 -19.16 1.31
N ILE A 303 -35.56 -18.25 0.85
CA ILE A 303 -34.26 -17.97 1.48
C ILE A 303 -34.47 -17.39 2.90
N ALA A 304 -35.38 -16.42 3.08
CA ALA A 304 -35.65 -15.82 4.38
C ALA A 304 -36.20 -16.83 5.40
N LYS A 305 -37.00 -17.81 4.96
CA LYS A 305 -37.44 -18.92 5.82
C LYS A 305 -36.27 -19.80 6.24
N SER A 306 -35.31 -20.08 5.36
CA SER A 306 -34.10 -20.84 5.71
C SER A 306 -33.27 -20.12 6.76
N LEU A 307 -33.02 -18.82 6.59
CA LEU A 307 -32.28 -18.01 7.54
C LEU A 307 -32.99 -17.96 8.90
N LYS A 308 -34.31 -17.74 8.92
CA LYS A 308 -35.08 -17.78 10.17
C LYS A 308 -34.91 -19.09 10.92
N ILE A 309 -35.03 -20.23 10.24
CA ILE A 309 -34.96 -21.57 10.87
C ILE A 309 -33.55 -21.86 11.42
N TRP A 310 -32.50 -21.38 10.76
CA TRP A 310 -31.11 -21.60 11.19
C TRP A 310 -30.67 -20.65 12.32
N TYR A 311 -31.18 -19.42 12.36
CA TYR A 311 -30.97 -18.50 13.48
C TYR A 311 -31.94 -18.69 14.65
N THR A 312 -32.96 -19.54 14.52
CA THR A 312 -33.87 -19.94 15.61
C THR A 312 -33.50 -21.29 16.23
N GLN A 313 -32.21 -21.64 16.27
CA GLN A 313 -31.75 -22.60 17.28
C GLN A 313 -31.98 -21.99 18.67
N GLN A 314 -32.41 -22.83 19.62
CA GLN A 314 -33.11 -22.54 20.88
C GLN A 314 -32.43 -21.59 21.90
N HIS A 315 -31.33 -20.92 21.56
CA HIS A 315 -30.53 -20.13 22.52
C HIS A 315 -30.25 -18.67 22.16
N GLU A 316 -30.89 -18.10 21.12
CA GLU A 316 -30.73 -16.68 20.83
C GLU A 316 -32.05 -15.92 20.96
N ASN A 317 -32.26 -15.37 22.16
CA ASN A 317 -33.18 -14.25 22.41
C ASN A 317 -32.68 -13.00 21.65
N ILE A 318 -32.75 -12.99 20.31
CA ILE A 318 -32.59 -11.76 19.54
C ILE A 318 -33.96 -11.10 19.47
N SER A 319 -34.35 -10.48 20.58
CA SER A 319 -35.45 -9.51 20.62
C SER A 319 -35.03 -8.25 19.85
N GLY A 320 -35.14 -8.31 18.52
CA GLY A 320 -34.84 -7.19 17.63
C GLY A 320 -35.88 -6.98 16.52
N ILE A 321 -37.00 -7.68 16.56
CA ILE A 321 -38.09 -7.46 15.59
C ILE A 321 -39.09 -6.52 16.24
N ARG A 322 -39.10 -5.26 15.77
CA ARG A 322 -40.18 -4.30 16.00
C ARG A 322 -41.50 -5.01 15.73
N LYS A 323 -42.26 -5.31 16.79
CA LYS A 323 -43.67 -5.66 16.68
C LYS A 323 -44.35 -4.48 16.01
N CYS A 324 -44.68 -4.62 14.73
CA CYS A 324 -45.62 -3.73 14.07
C CYS A 324 -46.90 -3.81 14.89
N LYS A 325 -47.20 -2.77 15.69
CA LYS A 325 -48.45 -2.69 16.46
C LYS A 325 -49.58 -2.80 15.45
N GLN A 326 -50.27 -3.93 15.43
CA GLN A 326 -51.61 -4.01 14.88
C GLN A 326 -52.43 -2.95 15.62
N LYS A 327 -52.87 -1.91 14.90
CA LYS A 327 -53.91 -1.01 15.37
C LYS A 327 -55.15 -1.86 15.62
N LYS A 328 -55.39 -2.23 16.88
CA LYS A 328 -56.72 -2.61 17.35
C LYS A 328 -57.60 -1.38 17.19
N GLY A 329 -58.73 -1.55 16.52
CA GLY A 329 -59.75 -0.51 16.43
C GLY A 329 -60.18 -0.06 17.82
N SER A 330 -60.30 1.26 17.99
CA SER A 330 -61.08 1.86 19.06
C SER A 330 -62.30 2.50 18.41
N ALA A 331 -63.44 1.85 18.59
CA ALA A 331 -64.73 2.49 18.45
C ALA A 331 -64.94 3.50 19.59
N GLY A 332 -65.55 4.63 19.28
CA GLY A 332 -66.49 5.30 20.18
C GLY A 332 -66.02 6.57 20.89
N ALA A 333 -66.65 7.68 20.47
CA ALA A 333 -67.00 8.89 21.25
C ALA A 333 -65.84 9.82 21.66
N SER A 334 -65.95 11.15 21.63
CA SER A 334 -67.05 12.09 21.33
C SER A 334 -66.44 13.50 21.34
N SER A 335 -67.06 14.41 20.57
CA SER A 335 -67.16 15.87 20.81
C SER A 335 -65.88 16.72 21.04
N VAL A 336 -65.70 17.75 20.21
CA VAL A 336 -65.83 19.19 20.58
C VAL A 336 -65.04 20.07 19.59
N SER A 337 -65.78 21.03 19.02
CA SER A 337 -65.46 22.32 18.41
C SER A 337 -64.27 22.47 17.45
N CYS A 338 -64.61 22.75 16.19
CA CYS A 338 -63.91 23.72 15.37
C CYS A 338 -63.89 25.08 16.07
N ASP A 339 -62.73 25.72 16.16
CA ASP A 339 -62.62 27.16 15.92
C ASP A 339 -61.26 27.55 15.33
N ARG A 340 -61.38 28.11 14.12
CA ARG A 340 -60.61 29.09 13.34
C ARG A 340 -59.16 29.41 13.72
N PHE A 341 -58.30 29.42 12.70
CA PHE A 341 -57.38 30.53 12.45
C PHE A 341 -57.31 30.84 10.94
N ALA A 342 -57.52 32.13 10.64
CA ALA A 342 -57.31 32.89 9.41
C ALA A 342 -58.14 32.54 8.16
#